data_AF-A0A511CX20-F1
#
_entry.id   AF-A0A511CX20-F1
#
_cell.length_a   1.000
_cell.length_b   1.000
_cell.length_c   1.000
_cell.angle_alpha   90.00
_cell.angle_beta   90.00
_cell.angle_gamma   90.00
#
_symmetry.space_group_name_H-M   'P 1'
#
loop_
_entity.id
_entity.type
_entity.pdbx_description
1 polymer ?
#
loop_
_entity_poly.entity_id
_entity_poly.type
_entity_poly.pdbx_seq_one_letter_code
_entity_poly.pdbx_strand_id
1 'polypeptide(L)'
;MHPAPATSDLAQACLQASHLLRRHTRRQLHLPAHDERTAQATCRLLETLSLALAENPECLPRQVAGAAHRLARSIAALPPIPYPTPSAARVRPVADPHR
;
A
#
# COMPACT_ATOMS: atom_id res chain seq x y z
N MET A 1 17.42 -24.30 -10.76
CA MET A 1 16.32 -23.70 -11.56
C MET A 1 16.17 -22.25 -11.12
N HIS A 2 16.41 -21.29 -12.00
CA HIS A 2 16.12 -19.87 -11.72
C HIS A 2 14.69 -19.57 -12.21
N PRO A 3 13.80 -18.99 -11.38
CA PRO A 3 12.50 -18.53 -11.86
C PRO A 3 12.72 -17.48 -12.96
N ALA A 4 11.86 -17.48 -13.98
CA ALA A 4 11.94 -16.48 -15.04
C ALA A 4 11.89 -15.05 -14.45
N PRO A 5 12.65 -14.09 -15.00
CA PRO A 5 12.75 -12.74 -14.43
C PRO A 5 11.37 -12.05 -14.32
N ALA A 6 10.50 -12.21 -15.33
CA ALA A 6 9.18 -11.60 -15.34
C ALA A 6 8.24 -12.08 -14.22
N THR A 7 8.38 -13.32 -13.74
CA THR A 7 7.55 -13.84 -12.63
C THR A 7 8.10 -13.39 -11.28
N SER A 8 9.41 -13.20 -11.19
CA SER A 8 10.10 -12.65 -10.02
C SER A 8 9.73 -11.17 -9.81
N ASP A 9 9.68 -10.39 -10.89
CA ASP A 9 9.30 -8.97 -10.85
C ASP A 9 7.85 -8.79 -10.37
N LEU A 10 6.94 -9.67 -10.83
CA LEU A 10 5.54 -9.61 -10.42
C LEU A 10 5.35 -9.99 -8.95
N ALA A 11 6.01 -11.05 -8.48
CA ALA A 11 5.95 -11.46 -7.07
C ALA A 11 6.47 -10.32 -6.16
N GLN A 12 7.60 -9.70 -6.53
CA GLN A 12 8.13 -8.56 -5.80
C GLN A 12 7.20 -7.34 -5.85
N ALA A 13 6.59 -7.03 -7.00
CA ALA A 13 5.64 -5.92 -7.11
C ALA A 13 4.40 -6.13 -6.23
N CYS A 14 3.87 -7.36 -6.16
CA CYS A 14 2.76 -7.71 -5.28
C CYS A 14 3.12 -7.53 -3.80
N LEU A 15 4.30 -8.02 -3.40
CA LEU A 15 4.81 -7.86 -2.03
C LEU A 15 5.02 -6.39 -1.65
N GLN A 16 5.64 -5.60 -2.54
CA GLN A 16 5.83 -4.16 -2.31
C GLN A 16 4.49 -3.43 -2.18
N ALA A 17 3.52 -3.74 -3.04
CA ALA A 17 2.19 -3.15 -2.98
C ALA A 17 1.46 -3.49 -1.68
N SER A 18 1.57 -4.73 -1.17
CA SER A 18 0.96 -5.10 0.12
C SER A 18 1.58 -4.29 1.27
N HIS A 19 2.89 -4.10 1.27
CA HIS A 19 3.58 -3.29 2.28
C HIS A 19 3.18 -1.81 2.22
N LEU A 20 3.11 -1.23 1.02
CA LEU A 20 2.68 0.16 0.82
C LEU A 20 1.24 0.36 1.31
N LEU A 21 0.34 -0.54 0.93
CA LEU A 21 -1.07 -0.48 1.37
C LEU A 21 -1.19 -0.60 2.88
N ARG A 22 -0.51 -1.57 3.53
CA ARG A 22 -0.46 -1.69 5.00
C ARG A 22 0.04 -0.40 5.67
N ARG A 23 1.10 0.20 5.13
CA ARG A 23 1.67 1.45 5.66
C ARG A 23 0.68 2.61 5.50
N HIS A 24 -0.03 2.66 4.38
CA HIS A 24 -1.02 3.69 4.11
C HIS A 24 -2.24 3.56 5.04
N THR A 25 -2.80 2.36 5.17
CA THR A 25 -3.91 2.07 6.10
C THR A 25 -3.53 2.38 7.54
N ARG A 26 -2.32 2.02 7.99
CA ARG A 26 -1.86 2.36 9.37
C ARG A 26 -1.70 3.86 9.62
N ARG A 27 -1.40 4.65 8.59
CA ARG A 27 -1.20 6.11 8.69
C ARG A 27 -2.49 6.89 8.58
N GLN A 28 -3.55 6.29 8.03
CA GLN A 28 -4.89 6.87 7.97
C GLN A 28 -5.54 6.75 9.35
N LEU A 29 -5.47 7.81 10.15
CA LEU A 29 -6.03 7.87 11.51
C LEU A 29 -7.57 7.72 11.57
N HIS A 30 -8.26 7.89 10.43
CA HIS A 30 -9.72 7.85 10.34
C HIS A 30 -10.19 7.07 9.11
N LEU A 31 -9.65 5.87 8.89
CA LEU A 31 -10.16 5.02 7.82
C LEU A 31 -11.48 4.38 8.26
N PRO A 32 -12.58 4.48 7.47
CA PRO A 32 -13.81 3.77 7.77
C PRO A 32 -13.57 2.25 7.91
N ALA A 33 -14.29 1.59 8.82
CA ALA A 33 -14.10 0.15 9.09
C ALA A 33 -14.29 -0.73 7.84
N HIS A 34 -15.11 -0.29 6.88
CA HIS A 34 -15.28 -0.97 5.60
C HIS A 34 -14.01 -0.89 4.72
N ASP A 35 -13.36 0.26 4.69
CA ASP A 35 -12.14 0.49 3.93
C ASP A 35 -10.94 -0.23 4.55
N GLU A 36 -10.89 -0.34 5.89
CA GLU A 36 -9.88 -1.15 6.58
C GLU A 36 -9.98 -2.63 6.22
N ARG A 37 -11.21 -3.19 6.21
CA ARG A 37 -11.43 -4.59 5.81
C ARG A 37 -11.05 -4.81 4.36
N THR A 38 -11.41 -3.89 3.47
CA THR A 38 -11.04 -3.95 2.05
C THR A 38 -9.53 -3.90 1.88
N ALA A 39 -8.84 -2.97 2.54
CA ALA A 39 -7.39 -2.87 2.48
C ALA A 39 -6.69 -4.13 3.02
N GLN A 40 -7.18 -4.71 4.12
CA GLN A 40 -6.65 -5.97 4.66
C GLN A 40 -6.86 -7.14 3.71
N ALA A 41 -8.04 -7.26 3.10
CA ALA A 41 -8.34 -8.31 2.12
C ALA A 41 -7.41 -8.17 0.89
N THR A 42 -7.22 -6.95 0.38
CA THR A 42 -6.29 -6.67 -0.72
C THR A 42 -4.84 -7.02 -0.35
N CYS A 43 -4.39 -6.69 0.86
CA CYS A 43 -3.05 -7.05 1.33
C CYS A 43 -2.83 -8.57 1.35
N ARG A 44 -3.80 -9.33 1.90
CA ARG A 44 -3.73 -10.79 1.94
C ARG A 44 -3.71 -11.38 0.52
N LEU A 45 -4.54 -10.88 -0.37
CA LEU A 45 -4.60 -11.34 -1.75
C LEU A 45 -3.26 -11.12 -2.49
N LEU A 46 -2.64 -9.95 -2.32
CA LEU A 46 -1.33 -9.65 -2.92
C LEU A 46 -0.22 -10.55 -2.37
N GLU A 47 -0.22 -10.84 -1.06
CA GLU A 47 0.75 -11.74 -0.44
C GLU A 47 0.58 -13.19 -0.89
N THR A 48 -0.66 -13.68 -0.95
CA THR A 48 -0.97 -15.00 -1.47
C THR A 48 -0.55 -15.13 -2.94
N LEU A 49 -0.79 -14.09 -3.75
CA LEU A 49 -0.33 -14.07 -5.15
C LEU A 49 1.20 -14.07 -5.24
N SER A 50 1.90 -13.32 -4.39
CA SER A 50 3.37 -13.33 -4.34
C SER A 50 3.91 -14.71 -4.01
N LEU A 51 3.33 -15.41 -3.03
CA LEU A 51 3.72 -16.77 -2.65
C LEU A 51 3.40 -17.76 -3.77
N ALA A 52 2.19 -17.71 -4.33
CA ALA A 52 1.78 -18.59 -5.44
C ALA A 52 2.67 -18.42 -6.68
N LEU A 53 3.09 -17.19 -6.99
CA LEU A 53 4.03 -16.90 -8.08
C LEU A 53 5.45 -17.39 -7.79
N ALA A 54 5.88 -17.36 -6.52
CA ALA A 54 7.20 -17.85 -6.12
C ALA A 54 7.27 -19.39 -6.15
N GLU A 55 6.19 -20.07 -5.75
CA GLU A 55 6.13 -21.53 -5.73
C GLU A 55 5.80 -22.13 -7.11
N ASN A 56 4.80 -21.58 -7.80
CA ASN A 56 4.25 -22.13 -9.04
C ASN A 56 3.96 -21.02 -10.07
N PRO A 57 5.00 -20.41 -10.67
CA PRO A 57 4.84 -19.30 -11.61
C PRO A 57 3.99 -19.65 -12.85
N GLU A 58 3.91 -20.94 -13.23
CA GLU A 58 3.17 -21.42 -14.39
C GLU A 58 1.67 -21.67 -14.10
N CYS A 59 1.29 -21.83 -12.82
CA CYS A 59 -0.10 -22.07 -12.45
C CYS A 59 -0.96 -20.81 -12.47
N LEU A 60 -0.36 -19.62 -12.55
CA LEU A 60 -1.11 -18.38 -12.51
C LEU A 60 -1.62 -18.01 -13.91
N PRO A 61 -2.93 -17.86 -14.12
CA PRO A 61 -3.45 -17.41 -15.41
C PRO A 61 -2.88 -16.03 -15.75
N ARG A 62 -2.44 -15.84 -16.99
CA ARG A 62 -1.87 -14.54 -17.46
C ARG A 62 -2.78 -13.34 -17.17
N GLN A 63 -4.10 -13.55 -17.20
CA GLN A 63 -5.08 -12.51 -16.87
C GLN A 63 -5.01 -12.07 -15.40
N VAL A 64 -4.85 -13.03 -14.48
CA VAL A 64 -4.68 -12.78 -13.04
C VAL A 64 -3.35 -12.09 -12.79
N ALA A 65 -2.28 -12.56 -13.44
CA ALA A 65 -0.96 -11.93 -13.35
C ALA A 65 -0.99 -10.46 -13.83
N GLY A 66 -1.65 -10.20 -14.96
CA GLY A 66 -1.81 -8.84 -15.49
C GLY A 66 -2.68 -7.94 -14.61
N ALA A 67 -3.75 -8.49 -14.01
CA ALA A 67 -4.59 -7.76 -13.07
C ALA A 67 -3.81 -7.40 -11.78
N ALA A 68 -3.05 -8.35 -11.23
CA ALA A 68 -2.19 -8.16 -10.07
C ALA A 68 -1.12 -7.09 -10.34
N HIS A 69 -0.49 -7.13 -11.51
CA HIS A 69 0.50 -6.13 -11.91
C HIS A 69 -0.10 -4.72 -11.99
N ARG A 70 -1.27 -4.57 -12.65
CA ARG A 70 -1.97 -3.28 -12.73
C ARG A 70 -2.35 -2.76 -11.35
N LEU A 71 -2.86 -3.63 -10.48
CA LEU A 71 -3.22 -3.28 -9.11
C LEU A 71 -1.99 -2.83 -8.30
N ALA A 72 -0.89 -3.57 -8.37
CA ALA A 72 0.36 -3.22 -7.70
C ALA A 72 0.90 -1.86 -8.17
N ARG A 73 0.82 -1.60 -9.48
CA ARG A 73 1.22 -0.30 -10.06
C ARG A 73 0.32 0.85 -9.61
N SER A 74 -0.99 0.64 -9.53
CA SER A 74 -1.92 1.64 -9.00
C SER A 74 -1.65 1.97 -7.54
N ILE A 75 -1.32 0.96 -6.72
CA ILE A 75 -0.94 1.15 -5.30
C ILE A 75 0.41 1.88 -5.19
N ALA A 76 1.39 1.53 -6.03
CA ALA A 76 2.68 2.22 -6.07
C ALA A 76 2.57 3.69 -6.54
N ALA A 77 1.55 4.00 -7.34
CA ALA A 77 1.24 5.34 -7.80
C ALA A 77 0.41 6.16 -6.80
N LEU A 78 0.01 5.60 -5.64
CA LEU A 78 -0.68 6.36 -4.61
C LEU A 78 0.22 7.53 -4.18
N PRO A 79 -0.34 8.75 -4.05
CA PRO A 79 0.46 9.91 -3.66
C PRO A 79 1.12 9.62 -2.31
N PRO A 80 2.40 10.02 -2.12
CA PRO A 80 3.01 9.91 -0.81
C PRO A 80 2.13 10.67 0.19
N ILE A 81 1.78 10.01 1.29
CA ILE A 81 0.98 10.65 2.34
C ILE A 81 1.71 11.93 2.73
N PRO A 82 1.11 13.12 2.52
CA PRO A 82 1.77 14.36 2.85
C PRO A 82 2.15 14.28 4.32
N TYR A 83 3.41 14.62 4.62
CA TYR A 83 3.83 14.79 6.00
C TYR A 83 2.80 15.70 6.69
N PRO A 84 2.38 15.40 7.93
CA PRO A 84 1.60 16.36 8.67
C PRO A 84 2.44 17.63 8.73
N THR A 85 2.05 18.64 7.97
CA THR A 85 2.54 19.99 8.16
C THR A 85 2.27 20.30 9.62
N PRO A 86 3.29 20.56 10.45
CA PRO A 86 3.04 20.96 11.83
C PRO A 86 2.13 22.18 11.75
N SER A 87 0.89 22.01 12.19
CA SER A 87 -0.12 23.05 12.14
C SER A 87 0.45 24.25 12.89
N ALA A 88 0.66 25.36 12.17
CA ALA A 88 1.17 26.62 12.71
C ALA A 88 0.19 27.30 13.69
N ALA A 89 -0.77 26.55 14.25
CA ALA A 89 -1.63 26.97 15.34
C ALA A 89 -0.94 26.73 16.69
N ARG A 90 0.27 27.30 16.88
CA ARG A 90 0.91 27.39 18.20
C ARG A 90 1.55 28.75 18.43
N VAL A 91 0.82 29.84 18.19
CA VAL A 91 1.00 31.09 18.96
C VAL A 91 -0.34 31.83 18.98
N ARG A 92 -1.11 31.71 20.07
CA ARG A 92 -1.95 32.84 20.45
C ARG A 92 -0.99 33.84 21.09
N PRO A 93 -0.74 35.04 20.55
CA PRO A 93 -0.13 36.07 21.35
C PRO A 93 -1.10 36.34 22.50
N VAL A 94 -0.71 35.98 23.72
CA VAL A 94 -1.34 36.55 24.91
C VAL A 94 -0.99 38.02 24.84
N ALA A 95 -1.92 38.85 24.37
CA ALA A 95 -1.88 40.26 24.65
C ALA A 95 -2.07 40.39 26.16
N ASP A 96 -0.99 40.74 26.86
CA ASP A 96 -0.97 41.08 28.28
C ASP A 96 -1.88 42.31 28.51
N PRO A 97 -3.02 42.20 29.22
CA PRO A 97 -3.96 43.30 29.37
C PRO A 97 -3.80 44.03 30.72
N HIS A 98 -2.59 44.11 31.28
CA HIS A 98 -2.33 44.84 32.53
C HIS A 98 -1.37 46.03 32.37
N ARG A 99 -1.65 46.88 31.37
CA ARG A 99 -1.51 48.34 31.52
C ARG A 99 -2.85 48.93 31.94
#